data_AF-A0A8J3BM60-F1
#
_entry.id   AF-A0A8J3BM60-F1
#
_cell.length_a   1.000
_cell.length_b   1.000
_cell.length_c   1.000
_cell.angle_alpha   90.00
_cell.angle_beta   90.00
_cell.angle_gamma   90.00
#
_symmetry.space_group_name_H-M   'P 1'
#
loop_
_entity.id
_entity.type
_entity.pdbx_description
1 polymer ?
#
loop_
_entity_poly.entity_id
_entity_poly.type
_entity_poly.pdbx_seq_one_letter_code
_entity_poly.pdbx_strand_id
1 'polypeptide(L)'
;MTNNDIFKKLRVALKLRDDDIVKILELVDFRISKSELGAFFRKEDHPKYMECGDQILRNFLNGLVIHLRGPMPEKTTIKDTTKNQKTPFHKKEIYKGKTQGKTISKKKSND
;
A
#
# COMPACT_ATOMS: atom_id res chain seq x y z
N MET A 1 10.19 -16.08 3.29
CA MET A 1 9.47 -15.08 4.11
C MET A 1 8.96 -14.02 3.17
N THR A 2 7.64 -13.87 3.07
CA THR A 2 6.96 -12.92 2.18
C THR A 2 6.67 -11.61 2.90
N ASN A 3 6.24 -10.58 2.17
CA ASN A 3 5.78 -9.33 2.76
C ASN A 3 4.56 -9.54 3.68
N ASN A 4 3.66 -10.46 3.32
CA ASN A 4 2.54 -10.86 4.18
C ASN A 4 3.04 -11.45 5.50
N ASP A 5 4.09 -12.28 5.48
CA ASP A 5 4.70 -12.83 6.70
C ASP A 5 5.27 -11.72 7.58
N ILE A 6 6.01 -10.77 6.99
CA ILE A 6 6.58 -9.64 7.73
C ILE A 6 5.46 -8.80 8.34
N PHE A 7 4.45 -8.45 7.55
CA PHE A 7 3.34 -7.63 8.02
C PHE A 7 2.56 -8.33 9.14
N LYS A 8 2.29 -9.64 9.00
CA LYS A 8 1.63 -10.45 10.02
C LYS A 8 2.46 -10.54 11.30
N LYS A 9 3.78 -10.74 11.19
CA LYS A 9 4.70 -10.76 12.35
C LYS A 9 4.71 -9.42 13.08
N LEU A 10 4.78 -8.29 12.36
CA LEU A 10 4.77 -6.96 12.96
C LEU A 10 3.46 -6.67 13.68
N ARG A 11 2.32 -7.03 13.08
CA ARG A 11 1.00 -6.90 13.73
C ARG A 11 0.97 -7.63 15.08
N VAL A 12 1.41 -8.89 15.10
CA VAL A 12 1.40 -9.70 16.33
C VAL A 12 2.42 -9.18 17.35
N ALA A 13 3.65 -8.89 16.92
CA ALA A 13 4.72 -8.40 17.79
C ALA A 13 4.35 -7.09 18.50
N LEU A 14 3.67 -6.18 17.80
CA LEU A 14 3.24 -4.89 18.33
C LEU A 14 1.81 -4.92 18.91
N LYS A 15 1.16 -6.10 18.95
CA LYS A 15 -0.22 -6.30 19.44
C LYS A 15 -1.24 -5.35 18.79
N LEU A 16 -1.06 -5.05 17.50
CA LEU A 16 -1.92 -4.13 16.76
C LEU A 16 -3.23 -4.80 16.34
N ARG A 17 -4.34 -4.09 16.52
CA ARG A 17 -5.63 -4.44 15.93
C ARG A 17 -5.71 -3.89 14.51
N ASP A 18 -6.65 -4.43 13.73
CA ASP A 18 -6.90 -3.97 12.36
C ASP A 18 -7.23 -2.46 12.32
N ASP A 19 -7.96 -1.97 13.32
CA ASP A 19 -8.27 -0.53 13.51
C ASP A 19 -7.00 0.32 13.67
N ASP A 20 -6.01 -0.19 14.39
CA ASP A 20 -4.75 0.51 14.65
C ASP A 20 -3.91 0.57 13.38
N ILE A 21 -3.86 -0.53 12.62
CA ILE A 21 -3.14 -0.59 11.34
C ILE A 21 -3.73 0.40 10.34
N VAL A 22 -5.07 0.49 10.27
CA VAL A 22 -5.73 1.48 9.40
C VAL A 22 -5.30 2.89 9.80
N LYS A 23 -5.36 3.24 11.09
CA LYS A 23 -4.91 4.57 11.57
C LYS A 23 -3.44 4.83 11.28
N ILE A 24 -2.57 3.84 11.42
CA ILE A 24 -1.13 3.96 11.16
C ILE A 24 -0.87 4.25 9.67
N LEU A 25 -1.59 3.59 8.77
CA LEU A 25 -1.50 3.84 7.34
C LEU A 25 -2.08 5.20 6.93
N GLU A 26 -3.10 5.67 7.64
CA GLU A 26 -3.66 7.00 7.44
C GLU A 26 -2.67 8.13 7.75
N LEU A 27 -1.70 7.92 8.66
CA LEU A 27 -0.65 8.90 8.96
C LEU A 27 0.25 9.22 7.76
N VAL A 28 0.29 8.34 6.75
CA VAL A 28 1.05 8.51 5.51
C VAL A 28 0.13 8.66 4.29
N ASP A 29 -1.10 9.13 4.51
CA ASP A 29 -2.14 9.31 3.49
C ASP A 29 -2.48 8.02 2.70
N PHE A 30 -2.20 6.85 3.28
CA PHE A 30 -2.53 5.57 2.68
C PHE A 30 -3.85 5.04 3.25
N ARG A 31 -4.92 5.13 2.46
CA ARG A 31 -6.25 4.66 2.86
C ARG A 31 -6.42 3.19 2.48
N ILE A 32 -6.83 2.37 3.45
CA ILE A 32 -7.18 0.97 3.22
C ILE A 32 -8.41 0.60 4.06
N SER A 33 -9.28 -0.25 3.51
CA SER A 33 -10.41 -0.80 4.26
C SER A 33 -9.97 -1.99 5.13
N LYS A 34 -10.73 -2.27 6.21
CA LYS A 34 -10.50 -3.45 7.05
C LYS A 34 -10.64 -4.76 6.26
N SER A 35 -11.50 -4.79 5.24
CA SER A 35 -11.70 -5.96 4.40
C SER A 35 -10.47 -6.27 3.55
N GLU A 36 -9.85 -5.25 2.95
CA GLU A 36 -8.60 -5.38 2.19
C GLU A 36 -7.44 -5.76 3.11
N LEU A 37 -7.36 -5.14 4.29
CA LEU A 37 -6.36 -5.49 5.29
C LEU A 37 -6.47 -6.96 5.72
N GLY A 38 -7.69 -7.43 5.95
CA GLY A 38 -7.96 -8.83 6.26
C GLY A 38 -7.55 -9.80 5.15
N ALA A 39 -7.48 -9.36 3.88
CA ALA A 39 -7.03 -10.19 2.78
C ALA A 39 -5.52 -10.53 2.86
N PHE A 40 -4.69 -9.59 3.32
CA PHE A 40 -3.25 -9.80 3.48
C PHE A 40 -2.90 -10.82 4.57
N PHE A 41 -3.76 -10.97 5.57
CA PHE A 41 -3.51 -11.86 6.71
C PHE A 41 -4.08 -13.27 6.53
N ARG A 42 -4.83 -13.51 5.45
CA ARG A 42 -5.33 -14.84 5.09
C ARG A 42 -4.19 -15.78 4.72
N LYS A 43 -4.51 -17.07 4.64
CA LYS A 43 -3.62 -18.09 4.09
C LYS A 43 -3.63 -17.99 2.56
N GLU A 44 -2.54 -18.39 1.92
CA GLU A 44 -2.34 -18.30 0.47
C GLU A 44 -3.35 -19.12 -0.35
N ASP A 45 -3.91 -20.18 0.25
CA ASP A 45 -4.95 -21.03 -0.34
C ASP A 45 -6.36 -20.42 -0.30
N HIS A 46 -6.54 -19.29 0.39
CA HIS A 46 -7.86 -18.70 0.56
C HIS A 46 -8.27 -17.90 -0.69
N PRO A 47 -9.53 -18.02 -1.20
CA PRO A 47 -9.97 -17.33 -2.42
C PRO A 47 -9.87 -15.79 -2.41
N LYS A 48 -9.89 -15.22 -1.21
CA LYS A 48 -9.74 -13.78 -0.93
C LYS A 48 -8.36 -13.40 -0.38
N TYR A 49 -7.37 -14.27 -0.53
CA TYR A 49 -5.98 -13.93 -0.22
C TYR A 49 -5.48 -12.85 -1.18
N MET A 50 -4.72 -11.90 -0.67
CA MET A 50 -4.01 -10.93 -1.48
C MET A 50 -2.56 -10.86 -1.03
N GLU A 51 -1.64 -10.77 -1.98
CA GLU A 51 -0.24 -10.53 -1.70
C GLU A 51 -0.02 -9.07 -1.26
N CYS A 52 0.76 -8.87 -0.21
CA CYS A 52 1.15 -7.57 0.30
C CYS A 52 2.31 -7.03 -0.56
N GLY A 53 2.06 -6.00 -1.36
CA GLY A 53 3.10 -5.37 -2.16
C GLY A 53 4.08 -4.55 -1.29
N ASP A 54 5.30 -4.37 -1.80
CA ASP A 54 6.37 -3.60 -1.14
C ASP A 54 5.92 -2.18 -0.74
N GLN A 55 5.07 -1.56 -1.55
CA GLN A 55 4.56 -0.22 -1.30
C GLN A 55 3.71 -0.13 -0.04
N ILE A 56 2.88 -1.15 0.22
CA ILE A 56 2.04 -1.21 1.41
C ILE A 56 2.91 -1.39 2.63
N LEU A 57 3.86 -2.34 2.57
CA LEU A 57 4.76 -2.60 3.67
C LEU A 57 5.64 -1.38 3.99
N ARG A 58 6.17 -0.70 2.96
CA ARG A 58 6.92 0.55 3.11
C ARG A 58 6.10 1.64 3.79
N ASN A 59 4.87 1.87 3.34
CA ASN A 59 3.98 2.86 3.91
C ASN A 59 3.62 2.53 5.36
N PHE A 60 3.36 1.26 5.66
CA PHE A 60 3.11 0.80 7.02
C PHE A 60 4.31 1.05 7.94
N LEU A 61 5.53 0.72 7.51
CA LEU A 61 6.75 0.97 8.28
C LEU A 61 6.99 2.47 8.51
N ASN A 62 6.76 3.31 7.50
CA ASN A 62 6.83 4.77 7.66
C ASN A 62 5.76 5.27 8.64
N GLY A 63 4.53 4.77 8.55
CA GLY A 63 3.46 5.06 9.50
C GLY A 63 3.81 4.64 10.91
N LEU A 64 4.45 3.48 11.10
CA LEU A 64 4.93 3.01 12.41
C LEU A 64 5.99 3.94 13.01
N VAL A 65 6.90 4.47 12.19
CA VAL A 65 7.88 5.47 12.65
C VAL A 65 7.15 6.71 13.18
N ILE A 66 6.16 7.23 12.46
CA ILE A 66 5.38 8.39 12.90
C ILE A 66 4.58 8.05 14.17
N HIS A 67 3.96 6.88 14.22
CA HIS A 67 3.13 6.45 15.35
C HIS A 67 3.93 6.26 16.65
N LEU A 68 5.13 5.67 16.58
CA LEU A 68 5.93 5.32 17.76
C LEU A 68 6.96 6.39 18.15
N ARG A 69 7.47 7.17 17.20
CA ARG A 69 8.53 8.16 17.45
C ARG A 69 8.05 9.60 17.30
N GLY A 70 6.84 9.81 16.78
CA GLY A 70 6.32 11.13 16.41
C GLY A 70 6.72 11.54 14.98
N PRO A 71 6.14 12.65 14.48
CA PRO A 71 6.46 13.16 13.15
C PRO A 71 7.94 13.52 13.07
N MET A 72 8.61 13.06 12.02
CA MET A 72 9.99 13.46 11.75
C MET A 72 10.01 14.97 11.49
N PRO A 73 10.96 15.74 12.07
CA PRO A 73 11.12 17.15 11.72
C PRO A 73 11.31 17.28 10.21
N GLU A 74 10.73 18.33 9.64
CA GLU A 74 10.78 18.57 8.20
C GLU A 74 12.23 18.55 7.76
N LYS A 75 12.56 17.62 6.85
CA LYS A 75 13.92 17.50 6.34
C LYS A 75 14.18 18.77 5.54
N THR A 76 15.01 19.67 6.03
CA THR A 76 15.51 20.81 5.26
C THR A 76 16.16 20.24 4.01
N THR A 77 15.47 20.36 2.88
CA THR A 77 16.04 19.99 1.59
C THR A 77 17.17 20.99 1.32
N ILE A 78 18.41 20.53 1.39
CA ILE A 78 19.53 21.28 0.79
C ILE A 78 19.15 21.43 -0.69
N LYS A 79 18.91 22.68 -1.10
CA LYS A 79 18.62 23.03 -2.49
C LYS A 79 19.94 22.91 -3.27
N ASP A 80 20.27 21.72 -3.74
CA ASP A 80 21.38 21.56 -4.69
C ASP A 80 20.96 22.12 -6.05
N THR A 81 21.52 23.30 -6.33
CA THR A 81 21.48 24.02 -7.59
C THR A 81 22.30 23.28 -8.65
N THR A 82 21.83 22.14 -9.14
CA THR A 82 22.27 21.60 -10.44
C THR A 82 21.07 21.07 -11.20
N LYS A 83 20.83 21.67 -12.36
CA LYS A 83 19.65 21.43 -13.19
C LYS A 83 19.67 20.02 -13.78
N ASN A 84 18.47 19.44 -13.77
CA ASN A 84 17.96 18.46 -14.73
C ASN A 84 18.05 16.95 -14.40
N GLN A 85 17.44 16.54 -13.29
CA GLN A 85 16.55 15.37 -13.25
C GLN A 85 15.33 15.70 -12.38
N LYS A 86 14.26 16.20 -12.99
CA LYS A 86 12.99 16.40 -12.31
C LYS A 86 12.27 15.05 -12.23
N THR A 87 12.34 14.38 -11.09
CA THR A 87 11.20 13.60 -10.62
C THR A 87 10.44 14.45 -9.61
N PRO A 88 9.38 15.16 -10.04
CA PRO A 88 8.31 15.43 -9.09
C PRO A 88 7.83 14.04 -8.65
N PHE A 89 7.66 13.79 -7.35
CA PHE A 89 6.96 12.58 -6.92
C PHE A 89 5.49 12.77 -7.31
N HIS A 90 5.24 12.54 -8.60
CA HIS A 90 3.98 12.63 -9.27
C HIS A 90 3.22 11.39 -8.83
N LYS A 91 2.30 11.61 -7.91
CA LYS A 91 1.14 10.77 -7.67
C LYS A 91 0.40 10.62 -9.01
N LYS A 92 0.76 9.64 -9.86
CA LYS A 92 -0.01 9.07 -11.00
C LYS A 92 0.81 8.03 -11.77
N GLU A 93 0.20 6.86 -12.02
CA GLU A 93 0.53 5.87 -13.07
C GLU A 93 1.63 4.79 -12.90
N ILE A 94 1.84 4.17 -11.74
CA ILE A 94 2.69 2.95 -11.66
C ILE A 94 2.00 1.78 -10.95
N TYR A 95 0.80 1.41 -11.40
CA TYR A 95 0.26 0.04 -11.24
C TYR A 95 -0.61 -0.29 -12.46
N LYS A 96 0.03 -0.54 -13.61
CA LYS A 96 -0.61 -1.23 -14.74
C LYS A 96 -0.56 -2.73 -14.48
N GLY A 97 -1.50 -3.23 -13.68
CA GLY A 97 -1.82 -4.65 -13.64
C GLY A 97 -2.59 -5.03 -14.90
N LYS A 98 -2.05 -5.94 -15.71
CA LYS A 98 -2.75 -6.57 -16.83
C LYS A 98 -3.94 -7.38 -16.30
N THR A 99 -5.15 -6.92 -16.54
CA THR A 99 -6.37 -7.73 -16.46
C THR A 99 -6.56 -8.47 -17.78
N GLN A 100 -6.37 -9.79 -17.78
CA GLN A 100 -6.96 -10.65 -18.81
C GLN A 100 -8.44 -10.85 -18.47
N GLY A 101 -9.27 -9.92 -18.92
CA GLY A 101 -10.73 -10.02 -18.90
C GLY A 101 -11.24 -10.37 -20.28
N LYS A 102 -11.62 -11.63 -20.47
CA LYS A 102 -12.33 -12.17 -21.64
C LYS A 102 -13.70 -11.49 -21.72
N THR A 103 -13.94 -10.67 -22.75
CA THR A 103 -15.25 -10.03 -22.99
C THR A 103 -16.10 -10.84 -23.95
N ILE A 104 -17.30 -11.15 -23.48
CA ILE A 104 -18.40 -11.77 -24.21
C ILE A 104 -18.98 -10.73 -25.19
N SER A 105 -19.03 -11.09 -26.47
CA SER A 105 -19.63 -10.28 -27.53
C SER A 105 -21.16 -10.39 -27.45
N LYS A 106 -21.87 -9.28 -27.21
CA LYS A 106 -23.29 -9.14 -27.53
C LYS A 106 -23.44 -8.06 -28.60
N LYS A 107 -23.69 -8.54 -29.81
CA LYS A 107 -24.03 -7.81 -31.03
C LYS A 107 -25.46 -7.29 -30.91
N LYS A 108 -25.68 -5.98 -31.06
CA LYS A 108 -26.98 -5.43 -31.44
C LYS A 108 -26.73 -4.38 -32.52
N SER A 109 -27.06 -4.78 -33.74
CA SER A 109 -27.14 -3.94 -34.93
C SER A 109 -28.33 -3.01 -34.80
N ASN A 110 -28.16 -1.74 -35.15
CA ASN A 110 -29.25 -0.85 -35.54
C ASN A 110 -29.20 -0.73 -37.06
N ASP A 111 -30.27 -1.20 -37.70
CA ASP A 111 -30.89 -0.61 -38.90
C ASP A 111 -32.35 -0.35 -38.50
#